data_AF-A0A8T8I9E0-F1
#
_entry.id   AF-A0A8T8I9E0-F1
#
_cell.length_a   1.000
_cell.length_b   1.000
_cell.length_c   1.000
_cell.angle_alpha   90.00
_cell.angle_beta   90.00
_cell.angle_gamma   90.00
#
_symmetry.space_group_name_H-M   'P 1'
#
loop_
_entity.id
_entity.type
_entity.pdbx_description
1 polymer ?
#
loop_
_entity_poly.entity_id
_entity_poly.type
_entity_poly.pdbx_seq_one_letter_code
_entity_poly.pdbx_strand_id
1 'polypeptide(L)'
;MRKIVENKWARFSLIGLVVLLVGVFMLFIYKSMQPNAYKQLLDDSLKIVQEKDEKVAYETSKENGHDIVLYVPVNDQNQPNKSVYDRLETMKKSVEQQTAMKDTVHILYALKDASLPNVEAYQCYTDTYRFYDGKYHKEVSVHDNTLLIQNNIELSLYQLLSSAKFDSKSFVESLKQAVRQSSLNADQKSKLENMVTGDTLNKLWFAYSPSRIAMKFTVDKEGDFYIPLNPELVVPYFNTAYIYDNYKEQFKNQIAAALEQQLTKEQEHSKNLSAEMGKKNVGKKIAITFDDGPLDGRTNRVLDILKKYDVKATFYLVGGHVAGNEHLIKRQVAEGHELGNHTWSHPNLAECSEESVMREIQDTQNAVYQAAGVKPKTLRVPYGSYNARVAEVAQLPLVNWSVDSLDWKNRNVQKNIDIVLRNTEPGDIILMHDIHEESVQAVETIVSTLKSKGYEFVTVSELIGQEYLRPNMIYFSATDSRSTAE
;
A
#
# COMPACT_ATOMS: atom_id res chain seq x y z
N MET A 1 79.53 56.68 9.47
CA MET A 1 78.12 56.32 9.18
C MET A 1 77.93 54.86 8.73
N ARG A 2 78.84 54.24 7.97
CA ARG A 2 78.72 52.83 7.49
C ARG A 2 78.55 51.77 8.60
N LYS A 3 79.34 51.84 9.68
CA LYS A 3 79.27 50.91 10.84
C LYS A 3 77.97 50.98 11.66
N ILE A 4 77.21 52.08 11.59
CA ILE A 4 75.97 52.24 12.37
C ILE A 4 74.77 51.62 11.61
N VAL A 5 74.83 51.60 10.27
CA VAL A 5 73.79 50.99 9.42
C VAL A 5 73.93 49.46 9.39
N GLU A 6 75.16 48.92 9.31
CA GLU A 6 75.41 47.46 9.39
C GLU A 6 74.92 46.84 10.72
N ASN A 7 75.10 47.56 11.83
CA ASN A 7 74.71 47.07 13.15
C ASN A 7 73.18 47.09 13.36
N LYS A 8 72.43 47.93 12.64
CA LYS A 8 70.96 47.88 12.64
C LYS A 8 70.45 46.69 11.84
N TRP A 9 71.00 46.41 10.66
CA TRP A 9 70.62 45.24 9.86
C TRP A 9 70.95 43.91 10.56
N ALA A 10 72.09 43.80 11.24
CA ALA A 10 72.44 42.64 12.04
C ALA A 10 71.51 42.43 13.26
N ARG A 11 71.02 43.52 13.88
CA ARG A 11 70.04 43.45 14.98
C ARG A 11 68.64 43.08 14.48
N PHE A 12 68.19 43.59 13.34
CA PHE A 12 66.94 43.16 12.72
C PHE A 12 67.00 41.70 12.26
N SER A 13 68.13 41.24 11.71
CA SER A 13 68.30 39.83 11.35
C SER A 13 68.35 38.91 12.58
N LEU A 14 68.94 39.36 13.69
CA LEU A 14 68.98 38.61 14.96
C LEU A 14 67.60 38.53 15.61
N ILE A 15 66.83 39.63 15.66
CA ILE A 15 65.45 39.62 16.15
C ILE A 15 64.58 38.72 15.26
N GLY A 16 64.72 38.81 13.93
CA GLY A 16 64.04 37.92 12.99
C GLY A 16 64.39 36.45 13.22
N LEU A 17 65.66 36.13 13.48
CA LEU A 17 66.11 34.78 13.80
C LEU A 17 65.54 34.29 15.14
N VAL A 18 65.50 35.13 16.18
CA VAL A 18 64.94 34.77 17.49
C VAL A 18 63.44 34.54 17.39
N VAL A 19 62.69 35.39 16.67
CA VAL A 19 61.25 35.20 16.45
C VAL A 19 61.00 33.90 15.67
N LEU A 20 61.82 33.61 14.65
CA LEU A 20 61.73 32.36 13.90
C LEU A 20 62.03 31.13 14.78
N LEU A 21 63.06 31.19 15.63
CA LEU A 21 63.41 30.12 16.57
C LEU A 21 62.32 29.90 17.62
N VAL A 22 61.75 30.97 18.17
CA VAL A 22 60.60 30.88 19.09
C VAL A 22 59.38 30.28 18.38
N GLY A 23 59.10 30.68 17.14
CA GLY A 23 58.03 30.11 16.34
C GLY A 23 58.22 28.62 16.05
N VAL A 24 59.44 28.21 15.65
CA VAL A 24 59.79 26.80 15.43
C VAL A 24 59.70 26.00 16.73
N PHE A 25 60.13 26.57 17.86
CA PHE A 25 60.04 25.93 19.18
C PHE A 25 58.59 25.80 19.65
N MET A 26 57.75 26.81 19.48
CA MET A 26 56.31 26.72 19.75
C MET A 26 55.63 25.67 18.87
N LEU A 27 55.99 25.60 17.58
CA LEU A 27 55.49 24.55 16.67
C LEU A 27 55.95 23.16 17.10
N PHE A 28 57.18 23.02 17.59
CA PHE A 28 57.70 21.76 18.12
C PHE A 28 56.92 21.33 19.37
N ILE A 29 56.70 22.23 20.34
CA ILE A 29 55.87 21.95 21.52
C ILE A 29 54.45 21.54 21.11
N TYR A 30 53.82 22.31 20.20
CA TYR A 30 52.49 22.02 19.69
C TYR A 30 52.40 20.61 19.09
N LYS A 31 53.34 20.22 18.22
CA LYS A 31 53.41 18.87 17.65
C LYS A 31 53.74 17.78 18.68
N SER A 32 54.55 18.08 19.69
CA SER A 32 54.92 17.12 20.73
C SER A 32 53.76 16.81 21.69
N MET A 33 52.79 17.72 21.83
CA MET A 33 51.62 17.52 22.70
C MET A 33 50.51 16.70 22.03
N GLN A 34 50.41 16.74 20.69
CA GLN A 34 49.35 16.09 19.92
C GLN A 34 49.16 14.59 20.24
N PRO A 35 50.21 13.74 20.36
CA PRO A 35 50.02 12.31 20.63
C PRO A 35 49.35 12.02 21.99
N ASN A 36 49.73 12.76 23.04
CA ASN A 36 49.15 12.59 24.37
C ASN A 36 47.71 13.11 24.41
N ALA A 37 47.45 14.27 23.79
CA ALA A 37 46.11 14.82 23.67
C ALA A 37 45.18 13.92 22.85
N TYR A 38 45.70 13.27 21.80
CA TYR A 38 44.96 12.31 20.99
C TYR A 38 44.61 11.05 21.80
N LYS A 39 45.57 10.52 22.56
CA LYS A 39 45.30 9.37 23.45
C LYS A 39 44.21 9.71 24.48
N GLN A 40 44.31 10.90 25.10
CA GLN A 40 43.29 11.34 26.05
C GLN A 40 41.91 11.48 25.40
N LEU A 41 41.84 12.02 24.17
CA LEU A 41 40.60 12.08 23.40
C LEU A 41 39.98 10.69 23.23
N LEU A 42 40.78 9.68 22.84
CA LEU A 42 40.31 8.31 22.67
C LEU A 42 39.81 7.69 23.99
N ASP A 43 40.53 7.91 25.08
CA ASP A 43 40.16 7.40 26.41
C ASP A 43 38.83 8.04 26.89
N ASP A 44 38.62 9.34 26.63
CA ASP A 44 37.41 10.04 27.01
C ASP A 44 36.22 9.69 26.10
N SER A 45 36.43 9.55 24.79
CA SER A 45 35.37 9.09 23.88
C SER A 45 34.97 7.65 24.15
N LEU A 46 35.91 6.75 24.45
CA LEU A 46 35.59 5.36 24.76
C LEU A 46 34.66 5.25 25.98
N LYS A 47 34.89 6.07 27.03
CA LYS A 47 34.01 6.12 28.21
C LYS A 47 32.58 6.54 27.86
N ILE A 48 32.43 7.53 26.96
CA ILE A 48 31.11 7.99 26.51
C ILE A 48 30.36 6.86 25.81
N VAL A 49 31.04 6.12 24.93
CA VAL A 49 30.39 5.03 24.18
C VAL A 49 30.09 3.82 25.09
N GLN A 50 30.87 3.61 26.15
CA GLN A 50 30.67 2.52 27.11
C GLN A 50 29.70 2.84 28.27
N GLU A 51 29.10 4.03 28.30
CA GLU A 51 28.29 4.52 29.43
C GLU A 51 27.05 3.65 29.75
N LYS A 52 26.65 2.74 28.85
CA LYS A 52 25.52 1.79 29.01
C LYS A 52 25.92 0.31 29.06
N ASP A 53 27.13 0.00 29.56
CA ASP A 53 27.68 -1.37 29.60
C ASP A 53 27.80 -2.06 28.23
N GLU A 54 27.88 -1.28 27.15
CA GLU A 54 28.04 -1.82 25.80
C GLU A 54 29.49 -2.21 25.52
N LYS A 55 29.70 -3.45 25.07
CA LYS A 55 30.97 -3.83 24.47
C LYS A 55 31.08 -3.16 23.11
N VAL A 56 32.21 -2.52 22.84
CA VAL A 56 32.49 -1.86 21.56
C VAL A 56 33.83 -2.31 20.99
N ALA A 57 33.85 -2.53 19.68
CA ALA A 57 35.09 -2.57 18.90
C ALA A 57 35.40 -1.15 18.40
N TYR A 58 36.68 -0.88 18.14
CA TYR A 58 37.07 0.40 17.54
C TYR A 58 38.06 0.20 16.40
N GLU A 59 37.96 1.08 15.41
CA GLU A 59 38.86 1.16 14.26
C GLU A 59 39.32 2.61 14.08
N THR A 60 40.56 2.79 13.63
CA THR A 60 41.13 4.11 13.34
C THR A 60 41.63 4.15 11.91
N SER A 61 41.30 5.19 11.17
CA SER A 61 41.70 5.36 9.78
C SER A 61 42.14 6.80 9.49
N LYS A 62 43.01 6.95 8.48
CA LYS A 62 43.41 8.25 7.94
C LYS A 62 43.08 8.29 6.45
N GLU A 63 41.97 8.92 6.08
CA GLU A 63 41.45 8.89 4.71
C GLU A 63 41.19 10.32 4.22
N ASN A 64 41.66 10.65 3.01
CA ASN A 64 41.51 11.98 2.40
C ASN A 64 41.94 13.17 3.28
N GLY A 65 42.85 12.95 4.23
CA GLY A 65 43.33 13.98 5.18
C GLY A 65 42.52 14.10 6.47
N HIS A 66 41.51 13.26 6.68
CA HIS A 66 40.73 13.15 7.92
C HIS A 66 41.30 12.07 8.83
N ASP A 67 41.45 12.37 10.12
CA ASP A 67 41.68 11.36 11.16
C ASP A 67 40.32 10.89 11.69
N ILE A 68 39.98 9.61 11.50
CA ILE A 68 38.66 9.06 11.81
C ILE A 68 38.79 7.91 12.80
N VAL A 69 37.95 7.94 13.83
CA VAL A 69 37.78 6.88 14.83
C VAL A 69 36.35 6.37 14.74
N LEU A 70 36.18 5.07 14.65
CA LEU A 70 34.89 4.41 14.53
C LEU A 70 34.69 3.49 15.73
N TYR A 71 33.64 3.69 16.52
CA TYR A 71 33.23 2.80 17.61
C TYR A 71 31.94 2.06 17.26
N VAL A 72 31.99 0.73 17.29
CA VAL A 72 30.90 -0.14 16.83
C VAL A 72 30.47 -1.06 17.98
N PRO A 73 29.18 -1.08 18.35
CA PRO A 73 28.65 -2.06 19.30
C PRO A 73 28.90 -3.49 18.83
N VAL A 74 29.39 -4.34 19.74
CA VAL A 74 29.62 -5.77 19.49
C VAL A 74 28.80 -6.62 20.47
N ASN A 75 28.42 -7.81 20.02
CA ASN A 75 27.80 -8.81 20.89
C ASN A 75 28.83 -9.47 21.82
N ASP A 76 28.37 -10.39 22.68
CA ASP A 76 29.25 -11.12 23.61
C ASP A 76 30.33 -11.97 22.93
N GLN A 77 30.17 -12.28 21.64
CA GLN A 77 31.15 -13.00 20.82
C GLN A 77 32.10 -12.05 20.06
N ASN A 78 32.11 -10.74 20.40
CA ASN A 78 32.87 -9.69 19.72
C ASN A 78 32.53 -9.51 18.23
N GLN A 79 31.33 -9.91 17.81
CA GLN A 79 30.85 -9.66 16.44
C GLN A 79 30.15 -8.30 16.39
N PRO A 80 30.48 -7.43 15.42
CA PRO A 80 29.86 -6.11 15.29
C PRO A 80 28.39 -6.22 14.90
N ASN A 81 27.56 -5.31 15.42
CA ASN A 81 26.22 -5.12 14.90
C ASN A 81 26.32 -4.58 13.47
N LYS A 82 26.00 -5.44 12.50
CA LYS A 82 26.22 -5.16 11.07
C LYS A 82 25.46 -3.91 10.60
N SER A 83 24.19 -3.75 10.97
CA SER A 83 23.41 -2.57 10.55
C SER A 83 23.97 -1.27 11.11
N VAL A 84 24.44 -1.28 12.36
CA VAL A 84 25.13 -0.12 12.95
C VAL A 84 26.43 0.16 12.20
N TYR A 85 27.22 -0.87 11.94
CA TYR A 85 28.48 -0.75 11.19
C TYR A 85 28.25 -0.15 9.79
N ASP A 86 27.34 -0.74 9.00
CA ASP A 86 27.02 -0.27 7.65
C ASP A 86 26.53 1.19 7.66
N ARG A 87 25.82 1.59 8.71
CA ARG A 87 25.37 2.98 8.88
C ARG A 87 26.52 3.93 9.16
N LEU A 88 27.37 3.59 10.13
CA LEU A 88 28.51 4.43 10.48
C LEU A 88 29.51 4.54 9.32
N GLU A 89 29.69 3.49 8.52
CA GLU A 89 30.46 3.54 7.27
C GLU A 89 29.86 4.49 6.22
N THR A 90 28.52 4.58 6.16
CA THR A 90 27.84 5.56 5.30
C THR A 90 28.07 7.00 5.79
N MET A 91 28.03 7.21 7.11
CA MET A 91 28.35 8.51 7.72
C MET A 91 29.83 8.88 7.50
N LYS A 92 30.74 7.91 7.63
CA LYS A 92 32.18 8.05 7.36
C LYS A 92 32.43 8.58 5.95
N LYS A 93 31.81 7.98 4.93
CA LYS A 93 31.89 8.45 3.53
C LYS A 93 31.41 9.89 3.36
N SER A 94 30.41 10.32 4.14
CA SER A 94 29.90 11.70 4.10
C SER A 94 30.89 12.70 4.71
N VAL A 95 31.68 12.27 5.69
CA VAL A 95 32.80 13.06 6.25
C VAL A 95 33.92 13.18 5.22
N GLU A 96 34.29 12.07 4.56
CA GLU A 96 35.36 12.02 3.56
C GLU A 96 35.14 12.87 2.31
N GLN A 97 33.88 13.20 2.02
CA GLN A 97 33.51 14.10 0.91
C GLN A 97 33.69 15.58 1.27
N GLN A 98 33.84 15.91 2.56
CA GLN A 98 34.06 17.27 3.01
C GLN A 98 35.53 17.66 2.85
N THR A 99 35.81 18.96 2.88
CA THR A 99 37.21 19.42 2.89
C THR A 99 37.84 19.12 4.24
N ALA A 100 38.90 18.31 4.25
CA ALA A 100 39.66 18.01 5.46
C ALA A 100 40.14 19.29 6.16
N MET A 101 39.77 19.41 7.42
CA MET A 101 40.26 20.47 8.29
C MET A 101 41.57 20.02 8.93
N LYS A 102 42.50 20.95 9.10
CA LYS A 102 43.77 20.64 9.75
C LYS A 102 43.55 20.42 11.24
N ASP A 103 44.28 19.46 11.80
CA ASP A 103 44.31 19.18 13.24
C ASP A 103 42.93 18.77 13.81
N THR A 104 42.09 18.14 12.97
CA THR A 104 40.76 17.63 13.35
C THR A 104 40.70 16.11 13.39
N VAL A 105 39.91 15.59 14.32
CA VAL A 105 39.58 14.16 14.46
C VAL A 105 38.06 14.02 14.45
N HIS A 106 37.55 13.08 13.66
CA HIS A 106 36.14 12.71 13.65
C HIS A 106 35.94 11.40 14.40
N ILE A 107 35.01 11.39 15.35
CA ILE A 107 34.64 10.21 16.12
C ILE A 107 33.21 9.82 15.75
N LEU A 108 33.06 8.66 15.13
CA LEU A 108 31.78 8.09 14.76
C LEU A 108 31.44 6.95 15.71
N TYR A 109 30.24 6.97 16.27
CA TYR A 109 29.82 5.98 17.25
C TYR A 109 28.30 5.83 17.27
N ALA A 110 27.81 4.76 17.88
CA ALA A 110 26.39 4.56 18.13
C ALA A 110 26.14 4.37 19.62
N LEU A 111 25.03 4.93 20.11
CA LEU A 111 24.56 4.72 21.48
C LEU A 111 23.22 3.97 21.44
N LYS A 112 23.08 2.93 22.26
CA LYS A 112 21.79 2.25 22.43
C LYS A 112 20.73 3.17 23.02
N ASP A 113 19.52 3.13 22.48
CA ASP A 113 18.35 3.88 22.93
C ASP A 113 17.23 2.91 23.39
N ALA A 114 16.08 3.43 23.82
CA ALA A 114 14.94 2.64 24.26
C ALA A 114 14.49 1.64 23.18
N SER A 115 14.60 0.36 23.50
CA SER A 115 14.34 -0.78 22.61
C SER A 115 12.87 -1.21 22.62
N LEU A 116 12.27 -1.49 21.46
CA LEU A 116 10.99 -2.21 21.39
C LEU A 116 11.20 -3.67 21.84
N PRO A 117 10.12 -4.42 22.15
CA PRO A 117 10.24 -5.85 22.38
C PRO A 117 10.95 -6.53 21.21
N ASN A 118 12.09 -7.18 21.49
CA ASN A 118 12.93 -7.87 20.50
C ASN A 118 13.51 -6.97 19.38
N VAL A 119 13.61 -5.65 19.59
CA VAL A 119 14.23 -4.71 18.64
C VAL A 119 15.17 -3.78 19.38
N GLU A 120 16.44 -3.78 19.02
CA GLU A 120 17.42 -2.84 19.55
C GLU A 120 17.28 -1.49 18.84
N ALA A 121 17.40 -0.38 19.58
CA ALA A 121 17.43 0.96 19.00
C ALA A 121 18.84 1.55 19.16
N TYR A 122 19.41 2.14 18.11
CA TYR A 122 20.70 2.82 18.16
C TYR A 122 20.66 4.19 17.51
N GLN A 123 21.22 5.18 18.19
CA GLN A 123 21.41 6.52 17.67
C GLN A 123 22.87 6.71 17.26
N CYS A 124 23.11 6.97 15.97
CA CYS A 124 24.47 7.14 15.44
C CYS A 124 24.89 8.62 15.47
N TYR A 125 26.15 8.88 15.79
CA TYR A 125 26.74 10.20 15.96
C TYR A 125 28.03 10.35 15.16
N THR A 126 28.34 11.60 14.80
CA THR A 126 29.65 12.05 14.32
C THR A 126 30.04 13.29 15.10
N ASP A 127 31.04 13.14 15.95
CA ASP A 127 31.63 14.22 16.70
C ASP A 127 32.92 14.68 16.04
N THR A 128 33.04 15.98 15.79
CA THR A 128 34.26 16.58 15.22
C THR A 128 35.00 17.34 16.30
N TYR A 129 36.26 16.97 16.49
CA TYR A 129 37.17 17.57 17.46
C TYR A 129 38.29 18.31 16.76
N ARG A 130 38.68 19.49 17.25
CA ARG A 130 39.84 20.25 16.78
C ARG A 130 40.88 20.39 17.87
N PHE A 131 42.16 20.25 17.50
CA PHE A 131 43.28 20.45 18.41
C PHE A 131 43.77 21.91 18.43
N TYR A 132 43.66 22.53 19.59
CA TYR A 132 44.25 23.83 19.90
C TYR A 132 44.48 23.96 21.41
N ASP A 133 45.33 24.89 21.85
CA ASP A 133 45.68 25.08 23.26
C ASP A 133 46.10 23.80 24.01
N GLY A 134 46.72 22.86 23.28
CA GLY A 134 47.25 21.63 23.85
C GLY A 134 46.24 20.50 24.08
N LYS A 135 44.99 20.63 23.62
CA LYS A 135 43.95 19.60 23.76
C LYS A 135 42.97 19.59 22.59
N TYR A 136 42.18 18.52 22.49
CA TYR A 136 41.08 18.43 21.53
C TYR A 136 39.79 18.99 22.14
N HIS A 137 39.06 19.78 21.35
CA HIS A 137 37.78 20.36 21.71
C HIS A 137 36.71 19.92 20.72
N LYS A 138 35.56 19.45 21.23
CA LYS A 138 34.39 19.11 20.41
C LYS A 138 33.80 20.40 19.83
N GLU A 139 33.82 20.54 18.51
CA GLU A 139 33.26 21.71 17.80
C GLU A 139 31.84 21.44 17.29
N VAL A 140 31.61 20.24 16.76
CA VAL A 140 30.36 19.86 16.11
C VAL A 140 29.97 18.45 16.54
N SER A 141 28.68 18.24 16.77
CA SER A 141 28.06 16.93 16.95
C SER A 141 26.90 16.83 15.99
N VAL A 142 26.92 15.85 15.11
CA VAL A 142 25.81 15.54 14.20
C VAL A 142 25.33 14.14 14.53
N HIS A 143 24.04 13.90 14.44
CA HIS A 143 23.49 12.57 14.59
C HIS A 143 22.65 12.20 13.37
N ASP A 144 22.63 10.92 13.02
CA ASP A 144 21.69 10.43 12.00
C ASP A 144 20.32 10.21 12.62
N ASN A 145 19.43 9.55 11.91
CA ASN A 145 18.21 9.02 12.47
C ASN A 145 18.46 7.77 13.34
N THR A 146 17.54 7.49 14.27
CA THR A 146 17.57 6.25 15.07
C THR A 146 17.39 5.02 14.18
N LEU A 147 18.26 4.03 14.36
CA LEU A 147 18.16 2.70 13.77
C LEU A 147 17.37 1.78 14.68
N LEU A 148 16.35 1.13 14.15
CA LEU A 148 15.66 0.03 14.81
C LEU A 148 16.19 -1.27 14.21
N ILE A 149 16.66 -2.20 15.03
CA ILE A 149 17.39 -3.38 14.58
C ILE A 149 16.80 -4.64 15.20
N GLN A 150 16.38 -5.57 14.35
CA GLN A 150 15.95 -6.89 14.76
C GLN A 150 16.82 -7.94 14.09
N ASN A 151 17.42 -8.85 14.86
CA ASN A 151 18.30 -9.91 14.35
C ASN A 151 19.43 -9.37 13.43
N ASN A 152 20.07 -8.24 13.80
CA ASN A 152 21.11 -7.55 13.02
C ASN A 152 20.65 -7.00 11.65
N ILE A 153 19.34 -6.78 11.45
CA ILE A 153 18.78 -6.17 10.24
C ILE A 153 18.02 -4.91 10.65
N GLU A 154 18.21 -3.80 9.91
CA GLU A 154 17.43 -2.57 10.11
C GLU A 154 15.94 -2.86 9.81
N LEU A 155 15.09 -2.61 10.81
CA LEU A 155 13.65 -2.82 10.75
C LEU A 155 13.04 -1.74 9.86
N SER A 156 12.39 -2.14 8.76
CA SER A 156 11.69 -1.20 7.88
C SER A 156 10.28 -0.88 8.40
N LEU A 157 9.72 0.24 7.93
CA LEU A 157 8.33 0.61 8.21
C LEU A 157 7.36 -0.48 7.76
N TYR A 158 7.65 -1.11 6.62
CA TYR A 158 6.91 -2.26 6.12
C TYR A 158 6.86 -3.39 7.16
N GLN A 159 8.02 -3.80 7.73
CA GLN A 159 8.07 -4.89 8.70
C GLN A 159 7.32 -4.56 10.00
N LEU A 160 7.40 -3.30 10.45
CA LEU A 160 6.66 -2.82 11.62
C LEU A 160 5.13 -2.90 11.40
N LEU A 161 4.68 -2.69 10.16
CA LEU A 161 3.28 -2.53 9.79
C LEU A 161 2.75 -3.68 8.93
N SER A 162 3.45 -4.80 8.81
CA SER A 162 3.00 -5.95 8.03
C SER A 162 2.29 -6.99 8.92
N SER A 163 1.07 -6.70 9.38
CA SER A 163 0.22 -7.69 10.04
C SER A 163 -0.30 -8.75 9.05
N ALA A 164 -0.96 -9.80 9.56
CA ALA A 164 -1.64 -10.79 8.72
C ALA A 164 -2.74 -10.20 7.83
N LYS A 165 -3.22 -8.97 8.12
CA LYS A 165 -4.23 -8.23 7.35
C LYS A 165 -3.62 -7.17 6.42
N PHE A 166 -2.30 -7.19 6.25
CA PHE A 166 -1.61 -6.19 5.45
C PHE A 166 -1.93 -6.33 3.95
N ASP A 167 -2.70 -5.37 3.42
CA ASP A 167 -2.80 -5.11 1.99
C ASP A 167 -1.96 -3.88 1.63
N SER A 168 -0.93 -4.09 0.81
CA SER A 168 0.01 -3.03 0.42
C SER A 168 -0.66 -1.82 -0.23
N LYS A 169 -1.74 -2.04 -1.00
CA LYS A 169 -2.44 -0.97 -1.72
C LYS A 169 -3.25 -0.10 -0.77
N SER A 170 -4.02 -0.74 0.10
CA SER A 170 -4.82 -0.06 1.13
C SER A 170 -3.93 0.68 2.12
N PHE A 171 -2.80 0.08 2.52
CA PHE A 171 -1.85 0.73 3.40
C PHE A 171 -1.18 1.96 2.75
N VAL A 172 -0.76 1.86 1.48
CA VAL A 172 -0.25 3.01 0.72
C VAL A 172 -1.27 4.15 0.69
N GLU A 173 -2.56 3.84 0.53
CA GLU A 173 -3.61 4.85 0.55
C GLU A 173 -3.79 5.50 1.94
N SER A 174 -3.72 4.71 3.01
CA SER A 174 -3.72 5.23 4.39
C SER A 174 -2.55 6.19 4.64
N LEU A 175 -1.37 5.89 4.11
CA LEU A 175 -0.21 6.79 4.20
C LEU A 175 -0.41 8.08 3.39
N LYS A 176 -0.96 8.00 2.17
CA LYS A 176 -1.32 9.19 1.38
C LYS A 176 -2.37 10.04 2.08
N GLN A 177 -3.34 9.40 2.74
CA GLN A 177 -4.33 10.11 3.54
C GLN A 177 -3.68 10.88 4.71
N ALA A 178 -2.69 10.31 5.37
CA ALA A 178 -1.92 11.03 6.40
C ALA A 178 -1.22 12.27 5.83
N VAL A 179 -0.64 12.18 4.62
CA VAL A 179 -0.05 13.33 3.91
C VAL A 179 -1.13 14.40 3.63
N ARG A 180 -2.30 14.01 3.12
CA ARG A 180 -3.41 14.94 2.84
C ARG A 180 -3.90 15.68 4.09
N GLN A 181 -3.91 14.99 5.23
CA GLN A 181 -4.33 15.53 6.53
C GLN A 181 -3.28 16.42 7.21
N SER A 182 -2.04 16.43 6.72
CA SER A 182 -0.98 17.29 7.26
C SER A 182 -1.28 18.79 7.08
N SER A 183 -0.57 19.63 7.82
CA SER A 183 -0.64 21.09 7.72
C SER A 183 0.11 21.68 6.51
N LEU A 184 0.65 20.82 5.62
CA LEU A 184 1.42 21.25 4.45
C LEU A 184 0.55 21.94 3.39
N ASN A 185 1.19 22.72 2.52
CA ASN A 185 0.50 23.33 1.39
C ASN A 185 0.19 22.30 0.28
N ALA A 186 -0.66 22.67 -0.69
CA ALA A 186 -1.14 21.75 -1.72
C ALA A 186 -0.03 21.18 -2.62
N ASP A 187 0.98 21.99 -2.95
CA ASP A 187 2.12 21.56 -3.78
C ASP A 187 2.99 20.52 -3.05
N GLN A 188 3.32 20.81 -1.78
CA GLN A 188 4.06 19.89 -0.92
C GLN A 188 3.29 18.57 -0.70
N LYS A 189 1.98 18.63 -0.46
CA LYS A 189 1.13 17.43 -0.33
C LYS A 189 1.19 16.57 -1.57
N SER A 190 1.02 17.17 -2.75
CA SER A 190 1.06 16.44 -4.02
C SER A 190 2.42 15.76 -4.26
N LYS A 191 3.52 16.46 -3.99
CA LYS A 191 4.87 15.88 -4.07
C LYS A 191 5.05 14.68 -3.15
N LEU A 192 4.71 14.84 -1.87
CA LEU A 192 4.84 13.76 -0.88
C LEU A 192 3.93 12.58 -1.20
N GLU A 193 2.69 12.79 -1.63
CA GLU A 193 1.78 11.70 -2.04
C GLU A 193 2.35 10.86 -3.19
N ASN A 194 3.03 11.49 -4.15
CA ASN A 194 3.69 10.79 -5.26
C ASN A 194 4.91 9.97 -4.81
N MET A 195 5.55 10.36 -3.71
CA MET A 195 6.63 9.59 -3.11
C MET A 195 6.13 8.36 -2.35
N VAL A 196 4.85 8.29 -1.97
CA VAL A 196 4.27 7.15 -1.25
C VAL A 196 3.80 6.08 -2.24
N THR A 197 4.62 5.03 -2.37
CA THR A 197 4.40 3.84 -3.21
C THR A 197 4.72 2.55 -2.45
N GLY A 198 4.30 1.40 -2.98
CA GLY A 198 4.64 0.10 -2.39
C GLY A 198 6.16 -0.12 -2.26
N ASP A 199 6.93 0.28 -3.27
CA ASP A 199 8.39 0.12 -3.28
C ASP A 199 9.10 1.02 -2.26
N THR A 200 8.51 2.17 -1.94
CA THR A 200 9.09 3.10 -0.97
C THR A 200 8.89 2.66 0.49
N LEU A 201 7.96 1.73 0.78
CA LEU A 201 7.67 1.30 2.15
C LEU A 201 8.88 0.65 2.85
N ASN A 202 9.76 0.00 2.09
CA ASN A 202 10.98 -0.62 2.63
C ASN A 202 12.14 0.36 2.80
N LYS A 203 12.05 1.56 2.21
CA LYS A 203 13.12 2.56 2.19
C LYS A 203 12.79 3.81 3.00
N LEU A 204 11.52 4.02 3.30
CA LEU A 204 11.04 5.19 4.00
C LEU A 204 11.47 5.12 5.46
N TRP A 205 12.22 6.13 5.90
CA TRP A 205 12.57 6.24 7.30
C TRP A 205 11.35 6.63 8.14
N PHE A 206 11.29 6.08 9.35
CA PHE A 206 10.25 6.41 10.31
C PHE A 206 10.82 6.59 11.72
N ALA A 207 10.22 7.52 12.46
CA ALA A 207 10.34 7.61 13.91
C ALA A 207 9.24 6.77 14.54
N TYR A 208 9.57 6.03 15.60
CA TYR A 208 8.59 5.31 16.40
C TYR A 208 8.72 5.68 17.88
N SER A 209 7.58 5.89 18.51
CA SER A 209 7.39 5.81 19.96
C SER A 209 6.09 5.05 20.25
N PRO A 210 5.87 4.52 21.46
CA PRO A 210 4.65 3.80 21.82
C PRO A 210 3.34 4.56 21.55
N SER A 211 3.41 5.89 21.42
CA SER A 211 2.24 6.75 21.19
C SER A 211 2.24 7.47 19.84
N ARG A 212 3.34 7.41 19.05
CA ARG A 212 3.47 8.17 17.80
C ARG A 212 4.38 7.46 16.82
N ILE A 213 3.97 7.49 15.55
CA ILE A 213 4.83 7.11 14.43
C ILE A 213 4.89 8.30 13.50
N ALA A 214 6.05 8.63 12.97
CA ALA A 214 6.17 9.67 11.96
C ALA A 214 7.05 9.19 10.82
N MET A 215 6.65 9.50 9.59
CA MET A 215 7.47 9.25 8.40
C MET A 215 8.32 10.47 8.10
N LYS A 216 9.55 10.29 7.63
CA LYS A 216 10.39 11.35 7.11
C LYS A 216 10.46 11.27 5.59
N PHE A 217 10.15 12.38 4.92
CA PHE A 217 10.35 12.56 3.50
C PHE A 217 11.41 13.64 3.27
N THR A 218 12.42 13.35 2.47
CA THR A 218 13.41 14.35 2.06
C THR A 218 13.08 14.77 0.63
N VAL A 219 12.83 16.07 0.44
CA VAL A 219 12.56 16.66 -0.89
C VAL A 219 13.73 17.56 -1.26
N ASP A 220 14.29 17.32 -2.44
CA ASP A 220 15.45 18.08 -2.95
C ASP A 220 15.21 19.59 -2.86
N LYS A 221 16.16 20.29 -2.23
CA LYS A 221 16.16 21.76 -2.01
C LYS A 221 15.07 22.31 -1.09
N GLU A 222 14.08 21.50 -0.69
CA GLU A 222 13.02 21.89 0.25
C GLU A 222 13.24 21.34 1.66
N GLY A 223 14.07 20.30 1.80
CA GLY A 223 14.48 19.74 3.09
C GLY A 223 13.61 18.58 3.55
N ASP A 224 13.60 18.35 4.86
CA ASP A 224 12.96 17.20 5.49
C ASP A 224 11.54 17.53 6.01
N PHE A 225 10.59 16.67 5.68
CA PHE A 225 9.20 16.74 6.14
C PHE A 225 8.88 15.54 7.04
N TYR A 226 8.32 15.81 8.22
CA TYR A 226 7.91 14.78 9.17
C TYR A 226 6.38 14.69 9.21
N ILE A 227 5.84 13.57 8.74
CA ILE A 227 4.39 13.32 8.69
C ILE A 227 4.00 12.36 9.80
N PRO A 228 3.30 12.84 10.86
CA PRO A 228 2.79 11.95 11.88
C PRO A 228 1.72 11.03 11.27
N LEU A 229 1.82 9.74 11.54
CA LEU A 229 0.79 8.76 11.20
C LEU A 229 -0.29 8.83 12.27
N ASN A 230 -1.53 9.10 11.84
CA ASN A 230 -2.68 8.95 12.71
C ASN A 230 -2.82 7.45 13.06
N PRO A 231 -2.79 7.08 14.36
CA PRO A 231 -2.97 5.70 14.78
C PRO A 231 -4.20 5.04 14.14
N GLU A 232 -5.34 5.74 14.03
CA GLU A 232 -6.55 5.18 13.41
C GLU A 232 -6.34 4.68 11.97
N LEU A 233 -5.44 5.32 11.22
CA LEU A 233 -5.16 4.96 9.82
C LEU A 233 -4.20 3.78 9.68
N VAL A 234 -3.38 3.51 10.71
CA VAL A 234 -2.25 2.55 10.61
C VAL A 234 -2.35 1.38 11.58
N VAL A 235 -3.15 1.52 12.64
CA VAL A 235 -3.37 0.52 13.69
C VAL A 235 -3.85 -0.84 13.12
N PRO A 236 -4.78 -0.92 12.14
CA PRO A 236 -5.18 -2.20 11.55
C PRO A 236 -4.04 -3.00 10.90
N TYR A 237 -3.00 -2.31 10.46
CA TYR A 237 -1.86 -2.90 9.78
C TYR A 237 -0.72 -3.27 10.74
N PHE A 238 -0.71 -2.73 11.95
CA PHE A 238 0.44 -2.85 12.85
C PHE A 238 0.73 -4.31 13.25
N ASN A 239 2.00 -4.69 13.20
CA ASN A 239 2.42 -6.00 13.66
C ASN A 239 2.54 -6.00 15.20
N THR A 240 1.65 -6.73 15.86
CA THR A 240 1.54 -6.78 17.32
C THR A 240 2.76 -7.38 18.02
N ALA A 241 3.67 -8.03 17.28
CA ALA A 241 4.95 -8.50 17.80
C ALA A 241 5.86 -7.36 18.32
N TYR A 242 5.69 -6.15 17.80
CA TYR A 242 6.53 -4.98 18.15
C TYR A 242 5.89 -4.05 19.18
N ILE A 243 4.78 -4.46 19.79
CA ILE A 243 4.07 -3.67 20.80
C ILE A 243 4.45 -4.19 22.18
N TYR A 244 4.82 -3.30 23.10
CA TYR A 244 5.04 -3.66 24.51
C TYR A 244 3.82 -4.32 25.13
N ASP A 245 4.04 -5.34 25.96
CA ASP A 245 2.96 -6.17 26.51
C ASP A 245 1.91 -5.36 27.27
N ASN A 246 2.31 -4.32 28.01
CA ASN A 246 1.41 -3.43 28.75
C ASN A 246 0.51 -2.56 27.85
N TYR A 247 0.82 -2.40 26.55
CA TYR A 247 0.01 -1.65 25.59
C TYR A 247 -0.76 -2.54 24.61
N LYS A 248 -0.53 -3.87 24.59
CA LYS A 248 -1.17 -4.79 23.64
C LYS A 248 -2.70 -4.77 23.72
N GLU A 249 -3.28 -4.75 24.91
CA GLU A 249 -4.75 -4.73 25.07
C GLU A 249 -5.37 -3.40 24.62
N GLN A 250 -4.75 -2.27 24.97
CA GLN A 250 -5.17 -0.96 24.47
C GLN A 250 -5.12 -0.93 22.93
N PHE A 251 -4.05 -1.49 22.36
CA PHE A 251 -3.88 -1.54 20.92
C PHE A 251 -4.92 -2.43 20.23
N LYS A 252 -5.21 -3.62 20.78
CA LYS A 252 -6.30 -4.48 20.29
C LYS A 252 -7.65 -3.76 20.28
N ASN A 253 -7.95 -3.01 21.34
CA ASN A 253 -9.18 -2.23 21.43
C ASN A 253 -9.22 -1.10 20.39
N GLN A 254 -8.09 -0.43 20.14
CA GLN A 254 -7.99 0.57 19.08
C GLN A 254 -8.16 -0.04 17.68
N ILE A 255 -7.61 -1.24 17.42
CA ILE A 255 -7.85 -1.98 16.17
C ILE A 255 -9.35 -2.27 16.03
N ALA A 256 -9.97 -2.82 17.07
CA ALA A 256 -11.40 -3.16 17.03
C ALA A 256 -12.26 -1.93 16.74
N ALA A 257 -12.01 -0.81 17.43
CA ALA A 257 -12.73 0.44 17.22
C ALA A 257 -12.52 1.02 15.81
N ALA A 258 -11.29 0.98 15.28
CA ALA A 258 -11.00 1.45 13.93
C ALA A 258 -11.73 0.62 12.86
N LEU A 259 -11.73 -0.71 13.03
CA LEU A 259 -12.45 -1.63 12.13
C LEU A 259 -13.98 -1.41 12.20
N GLU A 260 -14.53 -1.24 13.39
CA GLU A 260 -15.95 -0.95 13.59
C GLU A 260 -16.35 0.38 12.94
N GLN A 261 -15.54 1.42 13.08
CA GLN A 261 -15.78 2.71 12.44
C GLN A 261 -15.71 2.62 10.90
N GLN A 262 -14.78 1.82 10.36
CA GLN A 262 -14.65 1.61 8.92
C GLN A 262 -15.87 0.86 8.37
N LEU A 263 -16.28 -0.22 9.02
CA LEU A 263 -17.50 -0.97 8.68
C LEU A 263 -18.75 -0.08 8.71
N THR A 264 -18.87 0.76 9.73
CA THR A 264 -20.00 1.70 9.87
C THR A 264 -20.04 2.70 8.70
N LYS A 265 -18.89 3.28 8.33
CA LYS A 265 -18.81 4.22 7.19
C LYS A 265 -19.17 3.56 5.86
N GLU A 266 -18.73 2.31 5.67
CA GLU A 266 -19.03 1.55 4.45
C GLU A 266 -20.52 1.20 4.34
N GLN A 267 -21.15 0.82 5.46
CA GLN A 267 -22.58 0.59 5.55
C GLN A 267 -23.39 1.87 5.27
N GLU A 268 -23.03 3.00 5.89
CA GLU A 268 -23.68 4.29 5.63
C GLU A 268 -23.53 4.72 4.16
N HIS A 269 -22.34 4.56 3.58
CA HIS A 269 -22.11 4.88 2.17
C HIS A 269 -22.97 4.03 1.23
N SER A 270 -23.02 2.71 1.47
CA SER A 270 -23.82 1.76 0.70
C SER A 270 -25.31 2.08 0.78
N LYS A 271 -25.80 2.43 1.96
CA LYS A 271 -27.19 2.87 2.19
C LYS A 271 -27.52 4.15 1.42
N ASN A 272 -26.62 5.13 1.44
CA ASN A 272 -26.80 6.38 0.71
C ASN A 272 -26.85 6.16 -0.81
N LEU A 273 -25.96 5.32 -1.34
CA LEU A 273 -25.96 4.96 -2.76
C LEU A 273 -27.24 4.22 -3.17
N SER A 274 -27.72 3.27 -2.37
CA SER A 274 -28.99 2.58 -2.65
C SER A 274 -30.17 3.56 -2.66
N ALA A 275 -30.22 4.50 -1.72
CA ALA A 275 -31.26 5.53 -1.67
C ALA A 275 -31.20 6.52 -2.84
N GLU A 276 -30.00 6.82 -3.36
CA GLU A 276 -29.81 7.63 -4.56
C GLU A 276 -30.28 6.87 -5.81
N MET A 277 -29.87 5.60 -5.93
CA MET A 277 -30.24 4.72 -7.03
C MET A 277 -31.76 4.54 -7.11
N GLY A 278 -32.45 4.41 -5.97
CA GLY A 278 -33.91 4.34 -5.90
C GLY A 278 -34.66 5.57 -6.42
N LYS A 279 -33.97 6.71 -6.58
CA LYS A 279 -34.52 7.96 -7.14
C LYS A 279 -34.10 8.22 -8.59
N LYS A 280 -33.30 7.33 -9.17
CA LYS A 280 -32.77 7.47 -10.54
C LYS A 280 -33.92 7.45 -11.55
N ASN A 281 -33.92 8.41 -12.47
CA ASN A 281 -34.76 8.32 -13.66
C ASN A 281 -34.06 7.44 -14.69
N VAL A 282 -34.56 6.23 -14.87
CA VAL A 282 -33.93 5.20 -15.72
C VAL A 282 -34.34 5.32 -17.19
N GLY A 283 -35.37 6.13 -17.50
CA GLY A 283 -36.04 6.08 -18.80
C GLY A 283 -36.61 4.69 -19.08
N LYS A 284 -37.03 4.41 -20.33
CA LYS A 284 -37.53 3.08 -20.73
C LYS A 284 -36.41 2.06 -20.99
N LYS A 285 -35.42 1.99 -20.11
CA LYS A 285 -34.32 1.01 -20.23
C LYS A 285 -34.64 -0.26 -19.46
N ILE A 286 -34.24 -1.42 -19.99
CA ILE A 286 -34.35 -2.74 -19.36
C ILE A 286 -33.10 -3.57 -19.68
N ALA A 287 -32.80 -4.55 -18.84
CA ALA A 287 -31.77 -5.55 -19.10
C ALA A 287 -32.41 -6.93 -19.25
N ILE A 288 -32.27 -7.54 -20.43
CA ILE A 288 -32.58 -8.96 -20.62
C ILE A 288 -31.34 -9.77 -20.28
N THR A 289 -31.52 -10.81 -19.47
CA THR A 289 -30.41 -11.62 -18.95
C THR A 289 -30.66 -13.10 -19.19
N PHE A 290 -29.58 -13.85 -19.43
CA PHE A 290 -29.62 -15.28 -19.72
C PHE A 290 -28.69 -16.05 -18.78
N ASP A 291 -29.25 -17.00 -18.05
CA ASP A 291 -28.51 -17.84 -17.10
C ASP A 291 -28.24 -19.25 -17.69
N ASP A 292 -27.31 -19.96 -17.05
CA ASP A 292 -26.90 -21.36 -17.29
C ASP A 292 -26.10 -21.65 -18.56
N GLY A 293 -26.03 -20.72 -19.51
CA GLY A 293 -25.21 -20.84 -20.71
C GLY A 293 -23.70 -20.86 -20.45
N PRO A 294 -22.88 -21.00 -21.50
CA PRO A 294 -23.27 -21.13 -22.90
C PRO A 294 -23.63 -22.57 -23.30
N LEU A 295 -24.56 -22.72 -24.25
CA LEU A 295 -24.90 -24.01 -24.86
C LEU A 295 -24.98 -23.87 -26.38
N ASP A 296 -24.10 -24.58 -27.09
CA ASP A 296 -24.09 -24.59 -28.55
C ASP A 296 -25.43 -25.05 -29.14
N GLY A 297 -25.78 -24.49 -30.29
CA GLY A 297 -27.09 -24.61 -30.93
C GLY A 297 -28.17 -23.69 -30.36
N ARG A 298 -28.19 -23.41 -29.03
CA ARG A 298 -29.21 -22.55 -28.40
C ARG A 298 -28.74 -21.12 -28.20
N THR A 299 -27.62 -20.92 -27.49
CA THR A 299 -27.01 -19.60 -27.27
C THR A 299 -26.74 -18.90 -28.61
N ASN A 300 -26.30 -19.65 -29.63
CA ASN A 300 -26.10 -19.13 -30.99
C ASN A 300 -27.36 -18.46 -31.58
N ARG A 301 -28.52 -19.11 -31.42
CA ARG A 301 -29.80 -18.58 -31.94
C ARG A 301 -30.28 -17.38 -31.15
N VAL A 302 -30.04 -17.35 -29.83
CA VAL A 302 -30.30 -16.15 -29.02
C VAL A 302 -29.44 -14.98 -29.54
N LEU A 303 -28.14 -15.18 -29.73
CA LEU A 303 -27.24 -14.15 -30.28
C LEU A 303 -27.67 -13.67 -31.67
N ASP A 304 -28.12 -14.58 -32.55
CA ASP A 304 -28.65 -14.21 -33.87
C ASP A 304 -29.89 -13.30 -33.77
N ILE A 305 -30.81 -13.62 -32.85
CA ILE A 305 -32.00 -12.80 -32.58
C ILE A 305 -31.58 -11.44 -32.01
N LEU A 306 -30.70 -11.41 -31.01
CA LEU A 306 -30.27 -10.15 -30.38
C LEU A 306 -29.59 -9.23 -31.40
N LYS A 307 -28.75 -9.80 -32.28
CA LYS A 307 -28.12 -9.08 -33.40
C LYS A 307 -29.14 -8.56 -34.42
N LYS A 308 -30.14 -9.37 -34.79
CA LYS A 308 -31.22 -8.97 -35.73
C LYS A 308 -31.95 -7.72 -35.25
N TYR A 309 -32.17 -7.59 -33.95
CA TYR A 309 -32.88 -6.45 -33.36
C TYR A 309 -31.95 -5.35 -32.83
N ASP A 310 -30.63 -5.48 -32.98
CA ASP A 310 -29.62 -4.59 -32.40
C ASP A 310 -29.89 -4.31 -30.92
N VAL A 311 -29.86 -5.37 -30.11
CA VAL A 311 -30.06 -5.31 -28.66
C VAL A 311 -28.87 -5.93 -27.94
N LYS A 312 -28.51 -5.35 -26.79
CA LYS A 312 -27.50 -5.92 -25.89
C LYS A 312 -28.19 -6.67 -24.75
N ALA A 313 -27.46 -7.59 -24.15
CA ALA A 313 -27.93 -8.49 -23.10
C ALA A 313 -26.76 -8.81 -22.16
N THR A 314 -27.08 -9.40 -21.01
CA THR A 314 -26.08 -9.92 -20.07
C THR A 314 -26.23 -11.43 -19.94
N PHE A 315 -25.14 -12.18 -20.11
CA PHE A 315 -25.12 -13.64 -20.00
C PHE A 315 -24.39 -14.05 -18.73
N TYR A 316 -25.09 -14.67 -17.79
CA TYR A 316 -24.52 -15.25 -16.57
C TYR A 316 -24.07 -16.68 -16.85
N LEU A 317 -22.77 -16.85 -17.03
CA LEU A 317 -22.19 -18.09 -17.55
C LEU A 317 -21.85 -19.06 -16.42
N VAL A 318 -22.21 -20.33 -16.61
CA VAL A 318 -21.72 -21.44 -15.77
C VAL A 318 -20.34 -21.84 -16.27
N GLY A 319 -19.32 -21.73 -15.42
CA GLY A 319 -17.91 -21.93 -15.77
C GLY A 319 -17.63 -23.31 -16.38
N GLY A 320 -18.29 -24.37 -15.88
CA GLY A 320 -18.18 -25.72 -16.40
C GLY A 320 -18.66 -25.89 -17.85
N HIS A 321 -19.43 -24.94 -18.38
CA HIS A 321 -19.91 -24.94 -19.76
C HIS A 321 -19.00 -24.16 -20.71
N VAL A 322 -17.93 -23.51 -20.21
CA VAL A 322 -17.01 -22.72 -21.03
C VAL A 322 -16.22 -23.59 -22.01
N ALA A 323 -15.71 -24.74 -21.54
CA ALA A 323 -14.85 -25.61 -22.33
C ALA A 323 -15.60 -26.15 -23.57
N GLY A 324 -15.05 -25.92 -24.76
CA GLY A 324 -15.67 -26.27 -26.04
C GLY A 324 -16.65 -25.22 -26.58
N ASN A 325 -17.06 -24.24 -25.76
CA ASN A 325 -17.93 -23.13 -26.14
C ASN A 325 -17.20 -21.78 -26.17
N GLU A 326 -15.86 -21.77 -26.23
CA GLU A 326 -15.06 -20.53 -26.18
C GLU A 326 -15.41 -19.58 -27.33
N HIS A 327 -15.82 -20.12 -28.48
CA HIS A 327 -16.26 -19.36 -29.63
C HIS A 327 -17.54 -18.54 -29.35
N LEU A 328 -18.48 -19.09 -28.56
CA LEU A 328 -19.70 -18.39 -28.14
C LEU A 328 -19.37 -17.23 -27.20
N ILE A 329 -18.45 -17.44 -26.27
CA ILE A 329 -18.04 -16.41 -25.30
C ILE A 329 -17.34 -15.25 -26.02
N LYS A 330 -16.43 -15.57 -26.96
CA LYS A 330 -15.81 -14.55 -27.83
C LYS A 330 -16.86 -13.79 -28.64
N ARG A 331 -17.87 -14.50 -29.15
CA ARG A 331 -18.97 -13.89 -29.92
C ARG A 331 -19.82 -12.97 -29.05
N GLN A 332 -20.18 -13.38 -27.83
CA GLN A 332 -20.90 -12.54 -26.87
C GLN A 332 -20.17 -11.21 -26.65
N VAL A 333 -18.86 -11.26 -26.40
CA VAL A 333 -18.03 -10.04 -26.22
C VAL A 333 -17.96 -9.22 -27.50
N ALA A 334 -17.67 -9.84 -28.64
CA ALA A 334 -17.53 -9.15 -29.93
C ALA A 334 -18.83 -8.47 -30.39
N GLU A 335 -20.00 -9.03 -30.04
CA GLU A 335 -21.30 -8.46 -30.35
C GLU A 335 -21.78 -7.43 -29.30
N GLY A 336 -20.96 -7.17 -28.26
CA GLY A 336 -21.17 -6.10 -27.27
C GLY A 336 -22.07 -6.50 -26.10
N HIS A 337 -22.24 -7.80 -25.84
CA HIS A 337 -22.95 -8.29 -24.67
C HIS A 337 -22.06 -8.27 -23.42
N GLU A 338 -22.68 -8.20 -22.25
CA GLU A 338 -21.97 -8.32 -20.99
C GLU A 338 -21.90 -9.77 -20.54
N LEU A 339 -20.76 -10.16 -19.95
CA LEU A 339 -20.58 -11.46 -19.31
C LEU A 339 -20.67 -11.31 -17.79
N GLY A 340 -21.53 -12.11 -17.18
CA GLY A 340 -21.69 -12.31 -15.75
C GLY A 340 -21.21 -13.69 -15.32
N ASN A 341 -20.87 -13.83 -14.04
CA ASN A 341 -20.48 -15.10 -13.44
C ASN A 341 -21.72 -15.80 -12.87
N HIS A 342 -21.90 -17.09 -13.16
CA HIS A 342 -22.97 -17.91 -12.60
C HIS A 342 -22.45 -19.18 -11.93
N THR A 343 -21.29 -19.06 -11.26
CA THR A 343 -20.56 -20.16 -10.63
C THR A 343 -20.03 -21.20 -11.62
N TRP A 344 -19.27 -22.17 -11.13
CA TRP A 344 -18.64 -23.19 -11.96
C TRP A 344 -19.59 -24.33 -12.26
N SER A 345 -20.35 -24.78 -11.25
CA SER A 345 -21.18 -25.99 -11.32
C SER A 345 -22.63 -25.77 -10.88
N HIS A 346 -23.04 -24.51 -10.69
CA HIS A 346 -24.39 -24.11 -10.28
C HIS A 346 -24.84 -24.61 -8.87
N PRO A 347 -23.98 -24.62 -7.82
CA PRO A 347 -24.42 -24.99 -6.48
C PRO A 347 -25.12 -23.84 -5.76
N ASN A 348 -25.95 -24.16 -4.76
CA ASN A 348 -26.46 -23.17 -3.82
C ASN A 348 -25.32 -22.64 -2.93
N LEU A 349 -24.78 -21.46 -3.25
CA LEU A 349 -23.64 -20.88 -2.55
C LEU A 349 -23.90 -20.60 -1.06
N ALA A 350 -25.15 -20.34 -0.67
CA ALA A 350 -25.51 -20.11 0.72
C ALA A 350 -25.30 -21.36 1.60
N GLU A 351 -25.32 -22.55 1.01
CA GLU A 351 -25.11 -23.85 1.68
C GLU A 351 -23.66 -24.35 1.56
N CYS A 352 -22.83 -23.70 0.75
CA CYS A 352 -21.45 -24.08 0.52
C CYS A 352 -20.50 -23.57 1.63
N SER A 353 -19.27 -24.11 1.68
CA SER A 353 -18.19 -23.50 2.47
C SER A 353 -17.58 -22.29 1.75
N GLU A 354 -16.91 -21.40 2.47
CA GLU A 354 -16.24 -20.22 1.88
C GLU A 354 -15.21 -20.63 0.81
N GLU A 355 -14.41 -21.67 1.06
CA GLU A 355 -13.46 -22.20 0.08
C GLU A 355 -14.18 -22.68 -1.19
N SER A 356 -15.33 -23.34 -1.04
CA SER A 356 -16.13 -23.79 -2.18
C SER A 356 -16.71 -22.60 -2.95
N VAL A 357 -17.25 -21.59 -2.27
CA VAL A 357 -17.75 -20.36 -2.89
C VAL A 357 -16.65 -19.67 -3.69
N MET A 358 -15.48 -19.51 -3.08
CA MET A 358 -14.31 -18.90 -3.73
C MET A 358 -13.89 -19.67 -4.98
N ARG A 359 -13.82 -21.01 -4.91
CA ARG A 359 -13.48 -21.84 -6.08
C ARG A 359 -14.50 -21.71 -7.20
N GLU A 360 -15.79 -21.85 -6.90
CA GLU A 360 -16.89 -21.74 -7.86
C GLU A 360 -16.84 -20.42 -8.65
N ILE A 361 -16.54 -19.32 -7.95
CA ILE A 361 -16.43 -18.00 -8.56
C ILE A 361 -15.11 -17.88 -9.34
N GLN A 362 -13.98 -18.22 -8.73
CA GLN A 362 -12.64 -17.97 -9.30
C GLN A 362 -12.35 -18.84 -10.51
N ASP A 363 -12.77 -20.10 -10.51
CA ASP A 363 -12.60 -21.00 -11.65
C ASP A 363 -13.39 -20.50 -12.86
N THR A 364 -14.60 -19.98 -12.60
CA THR A 364 -15.44 -19.34 -13.63
C THR A 364 -14.82 -18.03 -14.13
N GLN A 365 -14.34 -17.16 -13.24
CA GLN A 365 -13.62 -15.93 -13.62
C GLN A 365 -12.42 -16.26 -14.54
N ASN A 366 -11.67 -17.31 -14.20
CA ASN A 366 -10.49 -17.73 -14.94
C ASN A 366 -10.86 -18.32 -16.31
N ALA A 367 -11.83 -19.23 -16.37
CA ALA A 367 -12.23 -19.86 -17.63
C ALA A 367 -12.77 -18.83 -18.64
N VAL A 368 -13.62 -17.90 -18.19
CA VAL A 368 -14.13 -16.81 -19.06
C VAL A 368 -12.99 -15.90 -19.53
N TYR A 369 -12.04 -15.56 -18.64
CA TYR A 369 -10.87 -14.77 -19.01
C TYR A 369 -9.98 -15.47 -20.05
N GLN A 370 -9.72 -16.76 -19.88
CA GLN A 370 -8.95 -17.53 -20.86
C GLN A 370 -9.66 -17.64 -22.20
N ALA A 371 -11.00 -17.74 -22.20
CA ALA A 371 -11.78 -17.84 -23.42
C ALA A 371 -11.81 -16.53 -24.21
N ALA A 372 -12.03 -15.38 -23.56
CA ALA A 372 -12.36 -14.12 -24.25
C ALA A 372 -11.54 -12.89 -23.81
N GLY A 373 -10.59 -13.03 -22.89
CA GLY A 373 -9.71 -11.94 -22.43
C GLY A 373 -10.41 -10.91 -21.52
N VAL A 374 -11.64 -11.18 -21.10
CA VAL A 374 -12.43 -10.33 -20.20
C VAL A 374 -12.85 -11.12 -18.97
N LYS A 375 -12.94 -10.44 -17.82
CA LYS A 375 -13.47 -11.04 -16.59
C LYS A 375 -14.91 -10.58 -16.36
N PRO A 376 -15.82 -11.48 -15.95
CA PRO A 376 -17.14 -11.07 -15.50
C PRO A 376 -17.06 -10.03 -14.39
N LYS A 377 -17.94 -9.03 -14.45
CA LYS A 377 -17.97 -7.89 -13.50
C LYS A 377 -19.00 -8.07 -12.38
N THR A 378 -19.97 -8.94 -12.59
CA THR A 378 -21.06 -9.20 -11.65
C THR A 378 -21.23 -10.70 -11.46
N LEU A 379 -21.79 -11.09 -10.31
CA LEU A 379 -22.14 -12.46 -9.98
C LEU A 379 -23.65 -12.56 -9.84
N ARG A 380 -24.28 -13.50 -10.53
CA ARG A 380 -25.63 -13.95 -10.19
C ARG A 380 -25.51 -15.26 -9.45
N VAL A 381 -26.02 -15.31 -8.23
CA VAL A 381 -25.97 -16.54 -7.43
C VAL A 381 -27.03 -17.53 -7.92
N PRO A 382 -26.70 -18.82 -8.06
CA PRO A 382 -27.69 -19.85 -8.36
C PRO A 382 -28.90 -19.79 -7.42
N TYR A 383 -30.09 -19.98 -7.99
CA TYR A 383 -31.38 -19.93 -7.28
C TYR A 383 -31.72 -18.58 -6.62
N GLY A 384 -30.94 -17.52 -6.88
CA GLY A 384 -31.06 -16.25 -6.17
C GLY A 384 -30.70 -16.34 -4.68
N SER A 385 -30.03 -17.42 -4.27
CA SER A 385 -29.74 -17.75 -2.86
C SER A 385 -28.38 -17.18 -2.42
N TYR A 386 -28.42 -16.15 -1.56
CA TYR A 386 -27.24 -15.45 -1.05
C TYR A 386 -27.32 -15.24 0.47
N ASN A 387 -26.16 -14.93 1.08
CA ASN A 387 -26.04 -14.41 2.44
C ASN A 387 -24.80 -13.49 2.52
N ALA A 388 -24.64 -12.78 3.64
CA ALA A 388 -23.53 -11.85 3.85
C ALA A 388 -22.15 -12.48 3.57
N ARG A 389 -21.95 -13.72 4.05
CA ARG A 389 -20.71 -14.48 3.85
C ARG A 389 -20.42 -14.73 2.37
N VAL A 390 -21.42 -15.10 1.58
CA VAL A 390 -21.24 -15.32 0.13
C VAL A 390 -20.82 -14.02 -0.55
N ALA A 391 -21.46 -12.90 -0.22
CA ALA A 391 -21.12 -11.60 -0.80
C ALA A 391 -19.70 -11.14 -0.43
N GLU A 392 -19.31 -11.35 0.84
CA GLU A 392 -17.98 -11.03 1.35
C GLU A 392 -16.89 -11.86 0.67
N VAL A 393 -17.12 -13.16 0.45
CA VAL A 393 -16.16 -14.02 -0.26
C VAL A 393 -16.11 -13.67 -1.76
N ALA A 394 -17.25 -13.35 -2.37
CA ALA A 394 -17.35 -13.10 -3.80
C ALA A 394 -16.57 -11.85 -4.25
N GLN A 395 -16.56 -10.80 -3.43
CA GLN A 395 -15.97 -9.49 -3.76
C GLN A 395 -16.44 -8.96 -5.13
N LEU A 396 -17.68 -9.32 -5.53
CA LEU A 396 -18.34 -8.91 -6.76
C LEU A 396 -19.75 -8.41 -6.43
N PRO A 397 -20.28 -7.42 -7.17
CA PRO A 397 -21.69 -7.04 -7.09
C PRO A 397 -22.59 -8.23 -7.41
N LEU A 398 -23.55 -8.52 -6.52
CA LEU A 398 -24.53 -9.58 -6.74
C LEU A 398 -25.71 -9.05 -7.56
N VAL A 399 -26.14 -9.76 -8.59
CA VAL A 399 -27.27 -9.33 -9.42
C VAL A 399 -28.32 -10.43 -9.51
N ASN A 400 -29.51 -10.13 -9.00
CA ASN A 400 -30.71 -10.94 -9.17
C ASN A 400 -31.57 -10.32 -10.30
N TRP A 401 -32.88 -10.43 -10.18
CA TRP A 401 -33.85 -10.00 -11.19
C TRP A 401 -35.10 -9.46 -10.50
N SER A 402 -35.84 -8.61 -11.21
CA SER A 402 -37.16 -8.13 -10.81
C SER A 402 -38.28 -8.87 -11.56
N VAL A 403 -37.97 -9.43 -12.73
CA VAL A 403 -38.92 -10.19 -13.56
C VAL A 403 -38.37 -11.59 -13.82
N ASP A 404 -38.99 -12.61 -13.23
CA ASP A 404 -38.75 -14.02 -13.57
C ASP A 404 -39.69 -14.45 -14.71
N SER A 405 -39.13 -14.89 -15.83
CA SER A 405 -39.94 -15.42 -16.95
C SER A 405 -40.61 -16.76 -16.63
N LEU A 406 -40.14 -17.45 -15.58
CA LEU A 406 -40.52 -18.81 -15.19
C LEU A 406 -40.33 -19.84 -16.31
N ASP A 407 -39.42 -19.56 -17.24
CA ASP A 407 -39.13 -20.41 -18.39
C ASP A 407 -38.49 -21.76 -18.02
N TRP A 408 -37.69 -21.75 -16.96
CA TRP A 408 -37.14 -22.93 -16.29
C TRP A 408 -38.23 -23.88 -15.75
N LYS A 409 -39.39 -23.34 -15.37
CA LYS A 409 -40.52 -24.08 -14.79
C LYS A 409 -41.58 -24.44 -15.81
N ASN A 410 -41.99 -23.50 -16.66
CA ASN A 410 -43.18 -23.63 -17.50
C ASN A 410 -42.93 -24.42 -18.78
N ARG A 411 -41.70 -24.38 -19.34
CA ARG A 411 -41.36 -25.04 -20.62
C ARG A 411 -42.39 -24.77 -21.72
N ASN A 412 -42.83 -23.51 -21.85
CA ASN A 412 -43.89 -23.15 -22.78
C ASN A 412 -43.68 -21.74 -23.34
N VAL A 413 -43.53 -21.66 -24.67
CA VAL A 413 -43.20 -20.43 -25.39
C VAL A 413 -44.18 -19.30 -25.07
N GLN A 414 -45.49 -19.54 -25.18
CA GLN A 414 -46.49 -18.49 -24.98
C GLN A 414 -46.54 -18.02 -23.52
N LYS A 415 -46.43 -18.93 -22.55
CA LYS A 415 -46.39 -18.54 -21.12
C LYS A 415 -45.17 -17.66 -20.83
N ASN A 416 -44.01 -18.01 -21.36
CA ASN A 416 -42.78 -17.23 -21.18
C ASN A 416 -42.98 -15.80 -21.74
N ILE A 417 -43.54 -15.69 -22.96
CA ILE A 417 -43.87 -14.40 -23.59
C ILE A 417 -44.84 -13.62 -22.71
N ASP A 418 -45.96 -14.23 -22.29
CA ASP A 418 -47.02 -13.56 -21.55
C ASP A 418 -46.55 -13.05 -20.19
N ILE A 419 -45.69 -13.81 -19.49
CA ILE A 419 -45.16 -13.43 -18.18
C ILE A 419 -44.22 -12.22 -18.33
N VAL A 420 -43.26 -12.30 -19.25
CA VAL A 420 -42.29 -11.21 -19.45
C VAL A 420 -43.02 -9.95 -19.91
N LEU A 421 -43.88 -10.02 -20.93
CA LEU A 421 -44.54 -8.84 -21.49
C LEU A 421 -45.54 -8.17 -20.54
N ARG A 422 -46.07 -8.91 -19.57
CA ARG A 422 -47.02 -8.40 -18.56
C ARG A 422 -46.31 -7.71 -17.39
N ASN A 423 -45.16 -8.23 -16.98
CA ASN A 423 -44.48 -7.80 -15.76
C ASN A 423 -43.33 -6.83 -16.00
N THR A 424 -42.88 -6.65 -17.25
CA THR A 424 -41.76 -5.75 -17.56
C THR A 424 -42.16 -4.28 -17.45
N GLU A 425 -41.44 -3.56 -16.60
CA GLU A 425 -41.48 -2.13 -16.35
C GLU A 425 -40.11 -1.48 -16.63
N PRO A 426 -40.06 -0.14 -16.79
CA PRO A 426 -38.79 0.57 -16.91
C PRO A 426 -37.86 0.32 -15.72
N GLY A 427 -36.61 -0.05 -15.99
CA GLY A 427 -35.61 -0.37 -14.98
C GLY A 427 -35.48 -1.85 -14.64
N ASP A 428 -36.27 -2.73 -15.24
CA ASP A 428 -36.26 -4.15 -14.89
C ASP A 428 -35.04 -4.91 -15.40
N ILE A 429 -34.67 -5.92 -14.59
CA ILE A 429 -33.75 -6.99 -14.96
C ILE A 429 -34.58 -8.26 -15.15
N ILE A 430 -34.60 -8.78 -16.36
CA ILE A 430 -35.43 -9.93 -16.78
C ILE A 430 -34.57 -11.20 -16.76
N LEU A 431 -34.98 -12.20 -15.98
CA LEU A 431 -34.37 -13.54 -15.95
C LEU A 431 -34.97 -14.45 -17.04
N MET A 432 -34.10 -14.99 -17.89
CA MET A 432 -34.37 -16.09 -18.81
C MET A 432 -33.19 -17.07 -18.79
N HIS A 433 -33.34 -18.22 -19.44
CA HIS A 433 -32.29 -19.23 -19.56
C HIS A 433 -32.11 -19.60 -21.04
N ASP A 434 -30.93 -19.39 -21.60
CA ASP A 434 -30.64 -19.67 -23.02
C ASP A 434 -30.31 -21.14 -23.29
N ILE A 435 -30.47 -22.00 -22.29
CA ILE A 435 -30.29 -23.44 -22.39
C ILE A 435 -31.59 -24.20 -22.70
N HIS A 436 -32.73 -23.52 -22.87
CA HIS A 436 -34.03 -24.16 -23.09
C HIS A 436 -34.66 -23.75 -24.42
N GLU A 437 -35.17 -24.71 -25.17
CA GLU A 437 -35.67 -24.46 -26.53
C GLU A 437 -36.87 -23.50 -26.55
N GLU A 438 -37.79 -23.66 -25.60
CA GLU A 438 -38.97 -22.80 -25.48
C GLU A 438 -38.61 -21.37 -25.06
N SER A 439 -37.53 -21.20 -24.30
CA SER A 439 -36.97 -19.89 -23.97
C SER A 439 -36.42 -19.22 -25.23
N VAL A 440 -35.58 -19.92 -26.00
CA VAL A 440 -35.01 -19.42 -27.26
C VAL A 440 -36.10 -19.00 -28.25
N GLN A 441 -37.16 -19.81 -28.39
CA GLN A 441 -38.29 -19.49 -29.26
C GLN A 441 -39.11 -18.27 -28.80
N ALA A 442 -39.12 -17.97 -27.50
CA ALA A 442 -39.83 -16.82 -26.95
C ALA A 442 -39.07 -15.49 -27.14
N VAL A 443 -37.72 -15.52 -27.20
CA VAL A 443 -36.86 -14.32 -27.21
C VAL A 443 -37.24 -13.35 -28.31
N GLU A 444 -37.46 -13.81 -29.54
CA GLU A 444 -37.75 -12.93 -30.67
C GLU A 444 -39.01 -12.09 -30.45
N THR A 445 -40.11 -12.73 -30.04
CA THR A 445 -41.39 -12.04 -29.77
C THR A 445 -41.27 -11.08 -28.59
N ILE A 446 -40.53 -11.47 -27.54
CA ILE A 446 -40.29 -10.62 -26.37
C ILE A 446 -39.53 -9.36 -26.79
N VAL A 447 -38.39 -9.53 -27.47
CA VAL A 447 -37.52 -8.43 -27.90
C VAL A 447 -38.27 -7.50 -28.85
N SER A 448 -38.92 -8.03 -29.88
CA SER A 448 -39.62 -7.22 -30.87
C SER A 448 -40.75 -6.40 -30.23
N THR A 449 -41.50 -7.00 -29.31
CA THR A 449 -42.66 -6.36 -28.67
C THR A 449 -42.25 -5.28 -27.66
N LEU A 450 -41.21 -5.54 -26.86
CA LEU A 450 -40.70 -4.53 -25.91
C LEU A 450 -40.04 -3.36 -26.67
N LYS A 451 -39.28 -3.62 -27.74
CA LYS A 451 -38.77 -2.54 -28.60
C LYS A 451 -39.90 -1.71 -29.20
N SER A 452 -40.99 -2.33 -29.69
CA SER A 452 -42.13 -1.58 -30.23
C SER A 452 -42.87 -0.75 -29.17
N LYS A 453 -42.79 -1.14 -27.89
CA LYS A 453 -43.27 -0.35 -26.75
C LYS A 453 -42.33 0.79 -26.34
N GLY A 454 -41.20 0.94 -27.03
CA GLY A 454 -40.20 1.99 -26.82
C GLY A 454 -39.17 1.66 -25.74
N TYR A 455 -38.97 0.37 -25.41
CA TYR A 455 -37.90 -0.03 -24.50
C TYR A 455 -36.55 -0.09 -25.22
N GLU A 456 -35.52 0.38 -24.52
CA GLU A 456 -34.12 0.24 -24.87
C GLU A 456 -33.52 -0.92 -24.07
N PHE A 457 -32.88 -1.85 -24.77
CA PHE A 457 -32.20 -3.00 -24.16
C PHE A 457 -30.74 -2.64 -23.93
N VAL A 458 -30.34 -2.65 -22.67
CA VAL A 458 -28.98 -2.34 -22.21
C VAL A 458 -28.42 -3.51 -21.41
N THR A 459 -27.11 -3.53 -21.18
CA THR A 459 -26.55 -4.52 -20.25
C THR A 459 -26.88 -4.17 -18.80
N VAL A 460 -26.78 -5.13 -17.88
CA VAL A 460 -26.97 -4.92 -16.43
C VAL A 460 -26.08 -3.78 -15.91
N SER A 461 -24.82 -3.77 -16.29
CA SER A 461 -23.87 -2.71 -15.94
C SER A 461 -24.31 -1.32 -16.40
N GLU A 462 -24.86 -1.21 -17.61
CA GLU A 462 -25.34 0.05 -18.17
C GLU A 462 -26.66 0.50 -17.52
N LEU A 463 -27.54 -0.46 -17.20
CA LEU A 463 -28.80 -0.22 -16.52
C LEU A 463 -28.57 0.37 -15.12
N ILE A 464 -27.72 -0.30 -14.33
CA ILE A 464 -27.41 0.08 -12.94
C ILE A 464 -26.52 1.33 -12.92
N GLY A 465 -25.44 1.36 -13.70
CA GLY A 465 -24.39 2.37 -13.66
C GLY A 465 -23.16 1.88 -12.89
N GLN A 466 -21.98 2.04 -13.48
CA GLN A 466 -20.71 1.54 -12.94
C GLN A 466 -20.36 2.15 -11.58
N GLU A 467 -20.80 3.38 -11.34
CA GLU A 467 -20.64 4.10 -10.09
C GLU A 467 -21.41 3.46 -8.92
N TYR A 468 -22.50 2.76 -9.20
CA TYR A 468 -23.34 2.12 -8.18
C TYR A 468 -22.97 0.66 -7.93
N LEU A 469 -22.40 -0.05 -8.92
CA LEU A 469 -21.98 -1.44 -8.78
C LEU A 469 -20.84 -1.57 -7.76
N ARG A 470 -21.13 -2.24 -6.64
CA ARG A 470 -20.21 -2.45 -5.51
C ARG A 470 -20.29 -3.90 -5.01
N PRO A 471 -19.17 -4.48 -4.54
CA PRO A 471 -19.20 -5.67 -3.70
C PRO A 471 -20.11 -5.47 -2.46
N ASN A 472 -20.54 -6.57 -1.84
CA ASN A 472 -21.43 -6.55 -0.67
C ASN A 472 -22.79 -5.86 -0.88
N MET A 473 -23.17 -5.68 -2.14
CA MET A 473 -24.47 -5.17 -2.55
C MET A 473 -25.14 -6.17 -3.48
N ILE A 474 -26.47 -6.21 -3.42
CA ILE A 474 -27.30 -6.97 -4.34
C ILE A 474 -28.28 -6.06 -5.08
N TYR A 475 -28.45 -6.30 -6.38
CA TYR A 475 -29.29 -5.50 -7.27
C TYR A 475 -30.39 -6.38 -7.87
N PHE A 476 -31.65 -5.92 -7.80
CA PHE A 476 -32.81 -6.60 -8.38
C PHE A 476 -33.33 -5.85 -9.61
N SER A 477 -33.15 -4.54 -9.65
CA SER A 477 -33.51 -3.67 -10.78
C SER A 477 -32.57 -2.46 -10.84
N ALA A 478 -32.81 -1.56 -11.77
CA ALA A 478 -32.13 -0.27 -11.87
C ALA A 478 -32.35 0.66 -10.65
N THR A 479 -33.34 0.36 -9.80
CA THR A 479 -33.76 1.20 -8.66
C THR A 479 -33.90 0.42 -7.35
N ASP A 480 -33.84 -0.91 -7.36
CA ASP A 480 -33.82 -1.76 -6.15
C ASP A 480 -32.43 -2.37 -5.95
N SER A 481 -31.72 -1.86 -4.96
CA SER A 481 -30.49 -2.46 -4.43
C SER A 481 -30.50 -2.50 -2.92
N ARG A 482 -29.80 -3.48 -2.35
CA ARG A 482 -29.75 -3.71 -0.91
C ARG A 482 -28.34 -4.07 -0.48
N SER A 483 -28.00 -3.71 0.75
CA SER A 483 -26.81 -4.24 1.40
C SER A 483 -27.00 -5.73 1.64
N THR A 484 -25.96 -6.54 1.41
CA THR A 484 -25.98 -7.97 1.75
C THR A 484 -25.68 -8.24 3.23
N ALA A 485 -25.34 -7.19 3.99
CA ALA A 485 -25.03 -7.28 5.42
C ALA A 485 -26.29 -7.17 6.32
N GLU A 486 -27.46 -6.87 5.75
CA GLU A 486 -28.74 -6.74 6.47
C GLU A 486 -29.51 -8.06 6.61
#